data_AF-A0A2S7D0D3-F1
#
_entry.id   AF-A0A2S7D0D3-F1
#
_cell.length_a   1.000
_cell.length_b   1.000
_cell.length_c   1.000
_cell.angle_alpha   90.00
_cell.angle_beta   90.00
_cell.angle_gamma   90.00
#
_symmetry.space_group_name_H-M   'P 1'
#
loop_
_entity.id
_entity.type
_entity.pdbx_description
1 polymer ?
#
loop_
_entity_poly.entity_id
_entity_poly.type
_entity_poly.pdbx_seq_one_letter_code
_entity_poly.pdbx_strand_id
1 'polypeptide(L)'
;MRAWVLPLVVAVLWSGAPPARAQAQTETRLRDALRQTSARLRQVEADLAQQQLATAAAQRERDAAQRPAPAAAAPAEHGVRLAALQRELEQQRQTLAAERAQHAQTSAAQRQALAQQLHQQQQALAAERTQLRERMSRCSAEGDALYASAQELAVLYRDPAFVRFVRGRGRELFGMGRVARENQVHTLQSTIDARHAQLRTCLDGGALAPASTTAAP
;
A
#
# COMPACT_ATOMS: atom_id res chain seq x y z
N MET A 1 -48.64 -28.71 10.79
CA MET A 1 -47.74 -28.13 9.77
C MET A 1 -46.65 -27.31 10.47
N ARG A 2 -45.40 -27.41 9.97
CA ARG A 2 -44.21 -26.61 10.35
C ARG A 2 -43.43 -27.04 11.60
N ALA A 3 -42.72 -28.16 11.47
CA ALA A 3 -41.62 -28.56 12.35
C ALA A 3 -40.30 -28.69 11.53
N TRP A 4 -39.92 -27.68 10.75
CA TRP A 4 -38.80 -27.78 9.79
C TRP A 4 -37.98 -26.48 9.63
N VAL A 5 -37.85 -25.66 10.68
CA VAL A 5 -37.03 -24.41 10.59
C VAL A 5 -35.78 -24.45 11.48
N LEU A 6 -35.66 -25.46 12.35
CA LEU A 6 -34.58 -25.53 13.33
C LEU A 6 -33.20 -26.05 12.87
N PRO A 7 -32.98 -26.71 11.70
CA PRO A 7 -31.61 -27.15 11.38
C PRO A 7 -30.77 -26.08 10.67
N LEU A 8 -31.37 -25.00 10.15
CA LEU A 8 -30.65 -24.01 9.33
C LEU A 8 -29.85 -22.98 10.16
N VAL A 9 -30.20 -22.76 11.43
CA VAL A 9 -29.53 -21.77 12.28
C VAL A 9 -28.25 -22.32 12.92
N VAL A 10 -28.15 -23.64 13.10
CA VAL A 10 -26.96 -24.28 13.67
C VAL A 10 -25.80 -24.36 12.65
N ALA A 11 -26.10 -24.37 11.35
CA ALA A 11 -25.08 -24.41 10.30
C ALA A 11 -24.34 -23.07 10.12
N VAL A 12 -24.94 -21.93 10.52
CA VAL A 12 -24.33 -20.59 10.37
C VAL A 12 -23.41 -20.26 11.55
N LEU A 13 -23.58 -20.90 12.70
CA LEU A 13 -22.78 -20.62 13.90
C LEU A 13 -21.40 -21.31 13.91
N TRP A 14 -21.13 -22.19 12.95
CA TRP A 14 -19.86 -22.93 12.81
C TRP A 14 -18.91 -22.36 11.74
N SER A 15 -19.21 -21.19 11.18
CA SER A 15 -18.35 -20.53 10.18
C SER A 15 -17.41 -19.45 10.78
N GLY A 16 -17.39 -19.32 12.12
CA GLY A 16 -16.75 -18.22 12.83
C GLY A 16 -15.37 -18.53 13.42
N ALA A 17 -14.41 -19.00 12.62
CA ALA A 17 -12.98 -18.87 12.93
C ALA A 17 -12.17 -18.86 11.61
N PRO A 18 -11.14 -18.00 11.40
CA PRO A 18 -10.55 -16.98 12.28
C PRO A 18 -10.26 -15.60 11.61
N PRO A 19 -10.01 -14.49 12.35
CA PRO A 19 -9.32 -13.31 11.80
C PRO A 19 -7.78 -13.41 11.86
N ALA A 20 -7.22 -14.44 12.51
CA ALA A 20 -5.75 -14.59 12.62
C ALA A 20 -5.05 -14.91 11.29
N ARG A 21 -5.74 -15.55 10.33
CA ARG A 21 -5.16 -15.85 9.01
C ARG A 21 -5.06 -14.62 8.10
N ALA A 22 -5.95 -13.64 8.27
CA ALA A 22 -5.91 -12.40 7.50
C ALA A 22 -4.71 -11.52 7.90
N GLN A 23 -4.43 -11.41 9.21
CA GLN A 23 -3.26 -10.66 9.71
C GLN A 23 -1.92 -11.32 9.30
N ALA A 24 -1.81 -12.65 9.41
CA ALA A 24 -0.62 -13.37 8.97
C ALA A 24 -0.37 -13.21 7.46
N GLN A 25 -1.42 -13.19 6.64
CA GLN A 25 -1.31 -12.96 5.19
C GLN A 25 -0.93 -11.52 4.83
N THR A 26 -1.39 -10.52 5.59
CA THR A 26 -0.96 -9.13 5.36
C THR A 26 0.49 -8.90 5.75
N GLU A 27 0.96 -9.53 6.83
CA GLU A 27 2.34 -9.43 7.28
C GLU A 27 3.32 -10.10 6.31
N THR A 28 2.98 -11.29 5.79
CA THR A 28 3.80 -11.94 4.75
C THR A 28 3.86 -11.11 3.47
N ARG A 29 2.73 -10.54 3.02
CA ARG A 29 2.71 -9.63 1.86
C ARG A 29 3.58 -8.39 2.07
N LEU A 30 3.60 -7.80 3.27
CA LEU A 30 4.46 -6.65 3.56
C LEU A 30 5.94 -7.04 3.58
N ARG A 31 6.28 -8.20 4.16
CA ARG A 31 7.66 -8.73 4.14
C ARG A 31 8.12 -9.05 2.72
N ASP A 32 7.25 -9.63 1.90
CA ASP A 32 7.54 -9.93 0.50
C ASP A 32 7.68 -8.65 -0.32
N ALA A 33 6.81 -7.65 -0.10
CA ALA A 33 6.94 -6.33 -0.73
C ALA A 33 8.28 -5.67 -0.35
N LEU A 34 8.67 -5.71 0.92
CA LEU A 34 9.96 -5.17 1.39
C LEU A 34 11.16 -5.92 0.80
N ARG A 35 11.10 -7.25 0.72
CA ARG A 35 12.12 -8.07 0.05
C ARG A 35 12.21 -7.68 -1.43
N GLN A 36 11.08 -7.54 -2.10
CA GLN A 36 11.01 -7.18 -3.50
C GLN A 36 11.53 -5.76 -3.77
N THR A 37 11.24 -4.79 -2.89
CA THR A 37 11.82 -3.43 -2.99
C THR A 37 13.31 -3.44 -2.73
N SER A 38 13.79 -4.23 -1.76
CA SER A 38 15.23 -4.34 -1.49
C SER A 38 15.99 -5.00 -2.64
N ALA A 39 15.39 -6.00 -3.29
CA ALA A 39 15.95 -6.61 -4.49
C ALA A 39 15.99 -5.63 -5.66
N ARG A 40 14.92 -4.84 -5.85
CA ARG A 40 14.88 -3.79 -6.87
C ARG A 40 15.91 -2.69 -6.63
N LEU A 41 16.12 -2.28 -5.37
CA LEU A 41 17.17 -1.30 -5.03
C LEU A 41 18.56 -1.82 -5.41
N ARG A 42 18.88 -3.07 -5.05
CA ARG A 42 20.16 -3.68 -5.44
C ARG A 42 20.33 -3.82 -6.95
N GLN A 43 19.26 -4.13 -7.68
CA GLN A 43 19.28 -4.17 -9.14
C GLN A 43 19.56 -2.78 -9.73
N VAL A 44 18.87 -1.74 -9.25
CA VAL A 44 19.08 -0.36 -9.71
C VAL A 44 20.50 0.13 -9.37
N GLU A 45 21.04 -0.24 -8.21
CA GLU A 45 22.43 0.04 -7.85
C GLU A 45 23.43 -0.67 -8.79
N ALA A 46 23.17 -1.94 -9.14
CA ALA A 46 24.00 -2.68 -10.08
C ALA A 46 23.93 -2.11 -11.51
N ASP A 47 22.73 -1.71 -11.96
CA ASP A 47 22.52 -1.07 -13.26
C ASP A 47 23.22 0.28 -13.33
N LEU A 48 23.18 1.06 -12.23
CA LEU A 48 23.88 2.34 -12.14
C LEU A 48 25.40 2.15 -12.16
N ALA A 49 25.93 1.15 -11.46
CA ALA A 49 27.34 0.79 -11.52
C ALA A 49 27.76 0.34 -12.93
N GLN A 50 26.94 -0.45 -13.64
CA GLN A 50 27.18 -0.83 -15.03
C GLN A 50 27.17 0.36 -15.96
N GLN A 51 26.23 1.29 -15.81
CA GLN A 51 26.20 2.53 -16.59
C GLN A 51 27.44 3.38 -16.35
N GLN A 52 27.89 3.51 -15.10
CA GLN A 52 29.12 4.23 -14.78
C GLN A 52 30.34 3.60 -15.46
N LEU A 53 30.47 2.26 -15.42
CA LEU A 53 31.55 1.56 -16.13
C LEU A 53 31.48 1.74 -17.64
N ALA A 54 30.29 1.66 -18.23
CA ALA A 54 30.08 1.87 -19.66
C ALA A 54 30.43 3.31 -20.08
N THR A 55 30.04 4.31 -19.28
CA THR A 55 30.42 5.71 -19.54
C THR A 55 31.93 5.95 -19.39
N ALA A 56 32.57 5.33 -18.39
CA ALA A 56 34.02 5.41 -18.22
C ALA A 56 34.77 4.72 -19.37
N ALA A 57 34.27 3.59 -19.88
CA ALA A 57 34.83 2.92 -21.06
C ALA A 57 34.68 3.80 -22.32
N ALA A 58 33.50 4.36 -22.56
CA ALA A 58 33.26 5.26 -23.69
C ALA A 58 34.12 6.54 -23.61
N GLN A 59 34.39 7.06 -22.40
CA GLN A 59 35.31 8.19 -22.21
C GLN A 59 36.75 7.80 -22.55
N ARG A 60 37.22 6.63 -22.10
CA ARG A 60 38.58 6.13 -22.44
C ARG A 60 38.77 5.94 -23.94
N GLU A 61 37.76 5.45 -24.65
CA GLU A 61 37.79 5.33 -26.11
C GLU A 61 37.85 6.70 -26.79
N ARG A 62 37.10 7.69 -26.29
CA ARG A 62 37.19 9.08 -26.78
C ARG A 62 38.57 9.68 -26.54
N ASP A 63 39.13 9.50 -25.35
CA ASP A 63 40.45 10.02 -24.99
C ASP A 63 41.56 9.33 -25.80
N ALA A 64 41.42 8.03 -26.10
CA ALA A 64 42.33 7.29 -26.96
C ALA A 64 42.25 7.77 -28.42
N ALA A 65 41.06 8.08 -28.93
CA ALA A 65 40.84 8.62 -30.28
C ALA A 65 41.27 10.10 -30.41
N GLN A 66 41.29 10.86 -29.31
CA GLN A 66 41.78 12.25 -29.28
C GLN A 66 43.30 12.38 -29.20
N ARG A 67 44.04 11.28 -28.98
CA ARG A 67 45.50 11.32 -29.05
C ARG A 67 45.93 11.65 -30.49
N PRO A 68 46.77 12.69 -30.70
CA PRO A 68 47.17 13.10 -32.03
C PRO A 68 47.95 11.96 -32.71
N ALA A 69 47.43 11.45 -33.82
CA ALA A 69 48.17 10.56 -34.70
C ALA A 69 49.37 11.31 -35.30
N PRO A 70 50.56 10.69 -35.43
CA PRO A 70 51.73 11.34 -36.00
C PRO A 70 51.44 11.73 -37.46
N ALA A 71 51.61 13.01 -37.77
CA ALA A 71 51.33 13.58 -39.08
C ALA A 71 52.29 12.99 -40.14
N ALA A 72 51.78 12.08 -40.97
CA ALA A 72 52.47 11.67 -42.18
C ALA A 72 52.31 12.76 -43.25
N ALA A 73 53.42 13.38 -43.63
CA ALA A 73 53.47 14.38 -44.69
C ALA A 73 53.14 13.75 -46.04
N ALA A 74 52.21 14.34 -46.78
CA ALA A 74 51.75 13.81 -48.06
C ALA A 74 51.78 14.89 -49.17
N PRO A 75 52.10 14.51 -50.43
CA PRO A 75 52.55 15.43 -51.50
C PRO A 75 51.40 16.13 -52.26
N ALA A 76 51.72 17.14 -53.06
CA ALA A 76 50.84 18.21 -53.57
C ALA A 76 49.56 17.86 -54.40
N GLU A 77 49.23 16.60 -54.70
CA GLU A 77 47.93 16.22 -55.31
C GLU A 77 46.73 16.28 -54.33
N HIS A 78 47.00 16.69 -53.08
CA HIS A 78 46.05 16.61 -51.98
C HIS A 78 44.96 17.70 -52.00
N GLY A 79 45.14 18.82 -52.71
CA GLY A 79 44.20 19.96 -52.65
C GLY A 79 42.76 19.65 -53.11
N VAL A 80 42.60 18.93 -54.23
CA VAL A 80 41.27 18.59 -54.77
C VAL A 80 40.60 17.50 -53.92
N ARG A 81 41.36 16.51 -53.45
CA ARG A 81 40.87 15.46 -52.54
C ARG A 81 40.51 16.02 -51.16
N LEU A 82 41.29 16.98 -50.65
CA LEU A 82 41.00 17.69 -49.40
C LEU A 82 39.73 18.54 -49.50
N ALA A 83 39.51 19.22 -50.63
CA ALA A 83 38.27 19.99 -50.86
C ALA A 83 37.03 19.08 -50.95
N ALA A 84 37.16 17.89 -51.56
CA ALA A 84 36.09 16.89 -51.60
C ALA A 84 35.78 16.33 -50.19
N LEU A 85 36.81 15.99 -49.41
CA LEU A 85 36.68 15.55 -48.02
C LEU A 85 36.10 16.64 -47.11
N GLN A 86 36.43 17.92 -47.33
CA GLN A 86 35.82 19.04 -46.61
C GLN A 86 34.32 19.14 -46.88
N ARG A 87 33.89 18.98 -48.14
CA ARG A 87 32.46 18.97 -48.48
C ARG A 87 31.72 17.78 -47.88
N GLU A 88 32.33 16.59 -47.87
CA GLU A 88 31.76 15.42 -47.18
C GLU A 88 31.63 15.65 -45.67
N LEU A 89 32.63 16.26 -45.01
CA LEU A 89 32.54 16.60 -43.59
C LEU A 89 31.46 17.65 -43.31
N GLU A 90 31.29 18.64 -44.18
CA GLU A 90 30.22 19.63 -44.04
C GLU A 90 28.84 18.99 -44.21
N GLN A 91 28.67 18.09 -45.18
CA GLN A 91 27.43 17.33 -45.36
C GLN A 91 27.14 16.43 -44.15
N GLN A 92 28.14 15.70 -43.64
CA GLN A 92 27.98 14.88 -42.43
C GLN A 92 27.66 15.71 -41.19
N ARG A 93 28.23 16.91 -41.06
CA ARG A 93 27.88 17.83 -39.96
C ARG A 93 26.44 18.30 -40.05
N GLN A 94 25.95 18.59 -41.25
CA GLN A 94 24.57 18.99 -41.48
C GLN A 94 23.59 17.85 -41.20
N THR A 95 23.88 16.62 -41.64
CA THR A 95 23.03 15.45 -41.34
C THR A 95 23.01 15.15 -39.84
N LEU A 96 24.16 15.14 -39.17
CA LEU A 96 24.23 14.94 -37.72
C LEU A 96 23.52 16.05 -36.93
N ALA A 97 23.58 17.30 -37.40
CA ALA A 97 22.84 18.40 -36.78
C ALA A 97 21.32 18.22 -36.95
N ALA A 98 20.87 17.80 -38.12
CA ALA A 98 19.46 17.50 -38.39
C ALA A 98 18.96 16.32 -37.54
N GLU A 99 19.72 15.23 -37.46
CA GLU A 99 19.39 14.07 -36.61
C GLU A 99 19.33 14.44 -35.13
N ARG A 100 20.27 15.25 -34.64
CA ARG A 100 20.24 15.75 -33.26
C ARG A 100 19.01 16.61 -32.99
N ALA A 101 18.64 17.48 -33.93
CA ALA A 101 17.44 18.30 -33.80
C ALA A 101 16.18 17.43 -33.76
N GLN A 102 16.08 16.41 -34.62
CA GLN A 102 14.96 15.45 -34.61
C GLN A 102 14.91 14.61 -33.33
N HIS A 103 16.05 14.13 -32.83
CA HIS A 103 16.14 13.42 -31.56
C HIS A 103 15.78 14.31 -30.36
N ALA A 104 16.19 15.58 -30.37
CA ALA A 104 15.81 16.53 -29.32
C ALA A 104 14.30 16.78 -29.30
N GLN A 105 13.68 16.94 -30.48
CA GLN A 105 12.22 17.14 -30.59
C GLN A 105 11.44 15.90 -30.13
N THR A 106 11.82 14.71 -30.59
CA THR A 106 11.14 13.46 -30.21
C THR A 106 11.31 13.15 -28.73
N SER A 107 12.50 13.34 -28.16
CA SER A 107 12.73 13.15 -26.72
C SER A 107 11.98 14.17 -25.86
N ALA A 108 11.87 15.43 -26.30
CA ALA A 108 11.05 16.43 -25.61
C ALA A 108 9.57 16.06 -25.62
N ALA A 109 9.03 15.63 -26.76
CA ALA A 109 7.65 15.18 -26.88
C ALA A 109 7.37 13.93 -26.02
N GLN A 110 8.28 12.95 -26.01
CA GLN A 110 8.18 11.77 -25.14
C GLN A 110 8.20 12.13 -23.66
N ARG A 111 9.08 13.04 -23.23
CA ARG A 111 9.13 13.50 -21.83
C ARG A 111 7.84 14.21 -21.42
N GLN A 112 7.27 15.03 -22.30
CA GLN A 112 5.99 15.69 -22.04
C GLN A 112 4.84 14.67 -21.92
N ALA A 113 4.78 13.68 -22.82
CA ALA A 113 3.78 12.62 -22.76
C ALA A 113 3.88 11.79 -21.48
N LEU A 114 5.10 11.41 -21.07
CA LEU A 114 5.34 10.70 -19.82
C LEU A 114 4.97 11.54 -18.59
N ALA A 115 5.30 12.83 -18.59
CA ALA A 115 4.92 13.74 -17.50
C ALA A 115 3.39 13.85 -17.36
N GLN A 116 2.66 13.94 -18.47
CA GLN A 116 1.19 13.95 -18.46
C GLN A 116 0.62 12.64 -17.93
N GLN A 117 1.16 11.49 -18.36
CA GLN A 117 0.73 10.17 -17.85
C GLN A 117 0.97 10.03 -16.34
N LEU A 118 2.14 10.44 -15.86
CA LEU A 118 2.45 10.42 -14.43
C LEU A 118 1.53 11.35 -13.64
N HIS A 119 1.22 12.53 -14.18
CA HIS A 119 0.30 13.45 -13.52
C HIS A 119 -1.12 12.87 -13.41
N GLN A 120 -1.63 12.25 -14.47
CA GLN A 120 -2.92 11.57 -14.45
C GLN A 120 -2.94 10.39 -13.46
N GLN A 121 -1.88 9.59 -13.41
CA GLN A 121 -1.78 8.50 -12.43
C GLN A 121 -1.75 9.02 -11.00
N GLN A 122 -1.02 10.10 -10.72
CA GLN A 122 -1.00 10.70 -9.40
C GLN A 122 -2.38 11.23 -8.99
N GLN A 123 -3.11 11.85 -9.91
CA GLN A 123 -4.48 12.31 -9.66
C GLN A 123 -5.44 11.14 -9.39
N ALA A 124 -5.35 10.07 -10.18
CA ALA A 124 -6.16 8.86 -9.98
C ALA A 124 -5.89 8.21 -8.61
N LEU A 125 -4.62 8.03 -8.26
CA LEU A 125 -4.23 7.49 -6.96
C LEU A 125 -4.65 8.41 -5.79
N ALA A 126 -4.61 9.73 -5.97
CA ALA A 126 -5.10 10.66 -4.97
C ALA A 126 -6.61 10.52 -4.76
N ALA A 127 -7.39 10.40 -5.84
CA ALA A 127 -8.84 10.18 -5.78
C ALA A 127 -9.20 8.84 -5.14
N GLU A 128 -8.47 7.76 -5.43
CA GLU A 128 -8.65 6.46 -4.78
C GLU A 128 -8.37 6.56 -3.27
N ARG A 129 -7.31 7.27 -2.87
CA ARG A 129 -6.97 7.47 -1.45
C ARG A 129 -8.04 8.27 -0.72
N THR A 130 -8.62 9.30 -1.32
CA THR A 130 -9.72 10.06 -0.70
C THR A 130 -10.96 9.19 -0.57
N GLN A 131 -11.32 8.44 -1.61
CA GLN A 131 -12.48 7.53 -1.58
C GLN A 131 -12.32 6.43 -0.51
N LEU A 132 -11.13 5.84 -0.38
CA LEU A 132 -10.82 4.86 0.66
C LEU A 132 -10.94 5.48 2.06
N ARG A 133 -10.42 6.69 2.26
CA ARG A 133 -10.53 7.40 3.55
C ARG A 133 -11.98 7.68 3.92
N GLU A 134 -12.80 8.12 2.98
CA GLU A 134 -14.23 8.35 3.21
C GLU A 134 -14.99 7.06 3.56
N ARG A 135 -14.67 5.94 2.89
CA ARG A 135 -15.26 4.64 3.24
C ARG A 135 -14.85 4.21 4.64
N MET A 136 -13.57 4.36 4.99
CA MET A 136 -13.06 4.04 6.32
C MET A 136 -13.73 4.91 7.40
N SER A 137 -13.91 6.22 7.15
CA SER A 137 -14.57 7.11 8.10
C SER A 137 -16.06 6.79 8.27
N ARG A 138 -16.74 6.35 7.21
CA ARG A 138 -18.14 5.88 7.31
C ARG A 138 -18.23 4.60 8.12
N CYS A 139 -17.40 3.60 7.83
CA CYS A 139 -17.38 2.35 8.58
C CYS A 139 -17.00 2.57 10.06
N SER A 140 -16.10 3.50 10.36
CA SER A 140 -15.78 3.84 11.76
C SER A 140 -16.93 4.53 12.47
N ALA A 141 -17.64 5.44 11.80
CA ALA A 141 -18.81 6.12 12.36
C ALA A 141 -19.97 5.14 12.62
N GLU A 142 -20.23 4.20 11.70
CA GLU A 142 -21.20 3.13 11.90
C GLU A 142 -20.79 2.20 13.06
N GLY A 143 -19.49 1.88 13.17
CA GLY A 143 -18.95 1.10 14.29
C GLY A 143 -19.13 1.81 15.64
N ASP A 144 -18.91 3.12 15.68
CA ASP A 144 -19.14 3.95 16.87
C ASP A 144 -20.62 4.00 17.26
N ALA A 145 -21.53 4.10 16.29
CA ALA A 145 -22.98 4.05 16.54
C ALA A 145 -23.45 2.67 17.06
N LEU A 146 -22.90 1.58 16.51
CA LEU A 146 -23.17 0.23 17.00
C LEU A 146 -22.64 0.03 18.43
N TYR A 147 -21.46 0.57 18.72
CA TYR A 147 -20.90 0.53 20.07
C TYR A 147 -21.76 1.33 21.07
N ALA A 148 -22.20 2.54 20.70
CA ALA A 148 -23.08 3.35 21.53
C ALA A 148 -24.40 2.62 21.84
N SER A 149 -25.04 2.02 20.83
CA SER A 149 -26.28 1.25 21.05
C SER A 149 -26.06 -0.01 21.90
N ALA A 150 -24.89 -0.67 21.77
CA ALA A 150 -24.52 -1.78 22.65
C ALA A 150 -24.34 -1.34 24.11
N GLN A 151 -23.78 -0.14 24.34
CA GLN A 151 -23.68 0.42 25.70
C GLN A 151 -25.05 0.76 26.29
N GLU A 152 -25.95 1.35 25.50
CA GLU A 152 -27.33 1.62 25.95
C GLU A 152 -28.05 0.33 26.36
N LEU A 153 -27.92 -0.74 25.57
CA LEU A 153 -28.45 -2.06 25.92
C LEU A 153 -27.81 -2.61 27.20
N ALA A 154 -26.49 -2.50 27.36
CA ALA A 154 -25.81 -2.97 28.56
C ALA A 154 -26.28 -2.24 29.83
N VAL A 155 -26.54 -0.93 29.74
CA VAL A 155 -27.11 -0.12 30.84
C VAL A 155 -28.53 -0.59 31.18
N LEU A 156 -29.39 -0.85 30.19
CA LEU A 156 -30.74 -1.36 30.41
C LEU A 156 -30.75 -2.72 31.14
N TYR A 157 -29.84 -3.62 30.79
CA TYR A 157 -29.70 -4.92 31.47
C TYR A 157 -29.10 -4.83 32.88
N ARG A 158 -28.44 -3.71 33.20
CA ARG A 158 -27.93 -3.42 34.55
C ARG A 158 -28.98 -2.80 35.46
N ASP A 159 -30.03 -2.19 34.91
CA ASP A 159 -31.08 -1.55 35.70
C ASP A 159 -31.90 -2.59 36.50
N PRO A 160 -31.85 -2.56 37.84
CA PRO A 160 -32.58 -3.49 38.68
C PRO A 160 -34.10 -3.41 38.47
N ALA A 161 -34.65 -2.28 38.02
CA ALA A 161 -36.08 -2.15 37.72
C ALA A 161 -36.48 -2.95 36.46
N PHE A 162 -35.68 -2.87 35.39
CA PHE A 162 -35.89 -3.62 34.16
C PHE A 162 -35.75 -5.14 34.39
N VAL A 163 -34.72 -5.55 35.14
CA VAL A 163 -34.53 -6.96 35.51
C VAL A 163 -35.70 -7.48 36.36
N ARG A 164 -36.23 -6.67 37.29
CA ARG A 164 -37.44 -7.03 38.07
C ARG A 164 -38.69 -7.15 37.19
N PHE A 165 -38.85 -6.30 36.18
CA PHE A 165 -39.96 -6.35 35.23
C PHE A 165 -39.92 -7.62 34.35
N VAL A 166 -38.76 -7.97 33.78
CA VAL A 166 -38.58 -9.21 32.99
C VAL A 166 -38.78 -10.46 33.86
N ARG A 167 -38.32 -10.42 35.11
CA ARG A 167 -38.47 -11.50 36.10
C ARG A 167 -39.92 -11.70 36.56
N GLY A 168 -40.77 -10.68 36.50
CA GLY A 168 -42.21 -10.81 36.71
C GLY A 168 -42.89 -11.80 35.74
N ARG A 169 -42.23 -12.15 34.63
CA ARG A 169 -42.66 -13.17 33.67
C ARG A 169 -41.85 -14.48 33.72
N GLY A 170 -40.74 -14.58 34.46
CA GLY A 170 -39.83 -15.72 34.44
C GLY A 170 -39.35 -16.14 35.83
N ARG A 171 -39.70 -17.36 36.25
CA ARG A 171 -39.36 -17.95 37.56
C ARG A 171 -37.85 -18.27 37.66
N GLU A 172 -37.11 -17.50 38.44
CA GLU A 172 -35.81 -17.94 38.99
C GLU A 172 -35.75 -17.72 40.50
N LEU A 173 -35.72 -18.84 41.22
CA LEU A 173 -36.01 -18.96 42.66
C LEU A 173 -34.81 -18.72 43.58
N PHE A 174 -33.58 -18.52 43.09
CA PHE A 174 -32.42 -18.34 43.97
C PHE A 174 -31.46 -17.26 43.45
N GLY A 175 -31.09 -16.32 44.32
CA GLY A 175 -30.31 -15.11 44.01
C GLY A 175 -28.87 -15.34 43.53
N MET A 176 -28.38 -16.57 43.47
CA MET A 176 -27.03 -16.92 42.99
C MET A 176 -26.88 -16.73 41.47
N GLY A 177 -27.93 -16.96 40.68
CA GLY A 177 -27.92 -16.71 39.23
C GLY A 177 -27.78 -15.22 38.87
N ARG A 178 -28.11 -14.32 39.80
CA ARG A 178 -28.01 -12.87 39.60
C ARG A 178 -26.55 -12.44 39.49
N VAL A 179 -25.72 -12.81 40.46
CA VAL A 179 -24.29 -12.42 40.48
C VAL A 179 -23.56 -13.01 39.28
N ALA A 180 -23.85 -14.27 38.91
CA ALA A 180 -23.27 -14.89 37.72
C ALA A 180 -23.65 -14.15 36.42
N ARG A 181 -24.92 -13.75 36.28
CA ARG A 181 -25.38 -12.97 35.11
C ARG A 181 -24.86 -11.54 35.10
N GLU A 182 -24.81 -10.87 36.24
CA GLU A 182 -24.21 -9.54 36.38
C GLU A 182 -22.72 -9.57 36.01
N ASN A 183 -21.97 -10.56 36.51
CA ASN A 183 -20.58 -10.77 36.12
C ASN A 183 -20.45 -11.08 34.62
N GLN A 184 -21.36 -11.86 34.05
CA GLN A 184 -21.33 -12.16 32.61
C GLN A 184 -21.60 -10.92 31.75
N VAL A 185 -22.52 -10.05 32.15
CA VAL A 185 -22.77 -8.75 31.48
C VAL A 185 -21.54 -7.84 31.61
N HIS A 186 -20.91 -7.78 32.79
CA HIS A 186 -19.67 -7.04 33.00
C HIS A 186 -18.51 -7.53 32.14
N THR A 187 -18.33 -8.86 32.02
CA THR A 187 -17.31 -9.45 31.14
C THR A 187 -17.59 -9.16 29.68
N LEU A 188 -18.85 -9.24 29.24
CA LEU A 188 -19.20 -8.91 27.85
C LEU A 188 -18.93 -7.44 27.56
N GLN A 189 -19.31 -6.54 28.46
CA GLN A 189 -19.07 -5.11 28.29
C GLN A 189 -17.57 -4.78 28.23
N SER A 190 -16.76 -5.35 29.13
CA SER A 190 -15.31 -5.14 29.10
C SER A 190 -14.66 -5.64 27.80
N THR A 191 -15.17 -6.75 27.23
CA THR A 191 -14.68 -7.24 25.93
C THR A 191 -15.08 -6.34 24.76
N ILE A 192 -16.28 -5.73 24.82
CA ILE A 192 -16.77 -4.80 23.80
C ILE A 192 -15.94 -3.51 23.86
N ASP A 193 -15.72 -2.95 25.05
CA ASP A 193 -14.90 -1.76 25.28
C ASP A 193 -13.45 -1.97 24.82
N ALA A 194 -12.84 -3.11 25.17
CA ALA A 194 -11.48 -3.44 24.76
C ALA A 194 -11.34 -3.57 23.23
N ARG A 195 -12.31 -4.21 22.57
CA ARG A 195 -12.31 -4.34 21.09
C ARG A 195 -12.52 -3.00 20.40
N HIS A 196 -13.40 -2.15 20.93
CA HIS A 196 -13.63 -0.81 20.39
C HIS A 196 -12.39 0.08 20.50
N ALA A 197 -11.73 0.06 21.67
CA ALA A 197 -10.46 0.77 21.87
C ALA A 197 -9.35 0.30 20.91
N GLN A 198 -9.25 -1.02 20.67
CA GLN A 198 -8.31 -1.57 19.69
C GLN A 198 -8.61 -1.11 18.27
N LEU A 199 -9.88 -1.13 17.86
CA LEU A 199 -10.29 -0.67 16.53
C LEU A 199 -9.98 0.81 16.32
N ARG A 200 -10.24 1.68 17.31
CA ARG A 200 -9.88 3.10 17.25
C ARG A 200 -8.37 3.30 17.15
N THR A 201 -7.60 2.59 17.98
CA THR A 201 -6.12 2.66 17.93
C THR A 201 -5.57 2.26 16.55
N CYS A 202 -6.14 1.22 15.92
CA CYS A 202 -5.78 0.83 14.55
C CYS A 202 -6.12 1.90 13.51
N LEU A 203 -7.28 2.55 13.64
CA LEU A 203 -7.74 3.59 12.71
C LEU A 203 -6.90 4.86 12.82
N ASP A 204 -6.46 5.21 14.01
CA ASP A 204 -5.59 6.36 14.29
C ASP A 204 -4.11 6.11 13.92
N GLY A 205 -3.79 4.90 13.43
CA GLY A 205 -2.42 4.51 13.05
C GLY A 205 -1.51 4.21 14.25
N GLY A 206 -2.08 4.03 15.43
CA GLY A 206 -1.36 3.61 16.62
C GLY A 206 -0.97 2.13 16.58
N ALA A 207 0.19 1.78 17.13
CA ALA A 207 0.56 0.39 17.32
C ALA A 207 -0.41 -0.30 18.29
N LEU A 208 -0.96 -1.44 17.89
CA LEU A 208 -1.84 -2.26 18.73
C LEU A 208 -1.11 -2.67 20.02
N ALA A 209 -1.55 -2.14 21.16
CA ALA A 209 -1.19 -2.73 22.44
C ALA A 209 -1.89 -4.11 22.54
N PRO A 210 -1.19 -5.19 22.92
CA PRO A 210 -1.80 -6.49 23.03
C PRO A 210 -2.94 -6.41 24.06
N ALA A 211 -4.12 -6.92 23.67
CA ALA A 211 -5.22 -7.09 24.61
C ALA A 211 -4.69 -7.89 25.80
N SER A 212 -4.68 -7.29 26.99
CA SER A 212 -4.57 -8.05 28.22
C SER A 212 -5.88 -8.81 28.40
N THR A 213 -5.97 -9.97 27.75
CA THR A 213 -6.89 -11.03 28.17
C THR A 213 -6.47 -11.43 29.57
N THR A 214 -7.04 -10.78 30.57
CA THR A 214 -7.14 -11.31 31.92
C THR A 214 -8.08 -12.50 31.85
N ALA A 215 -7.54 -13.64 31.42
CA ALA A 215 -8.08 -14.93 31.78
C ALA A 215 -7.85 -15.07 33.28
N ALA A 216 -8.88 -14.76 34.07
CA ALA A 216 -8.90 -15.12 35.48
C ALA A 216 -9.20 -16.64 35.61
N PRO A 217 -8.60 -17.31 36.59
CA PRO A 217 -8.63 -18.78 36.76
C PRO A 217 -10.01 -19.35 37.08
#